data_AF-A0A841BUX5-F1
#
_entry.id   AF-A0A841BUX5-F1
#
_cell.length_a   1.000
_cell.length_b   1.000
_cell.length_c   1.000
_cell.angle_alpha   90.00
_cell.angle_beta   90.00
_cell.angle_gamma   90.00
#
_symmetry.space_group_name_H-M   'P 1'
#
loop_
_entity.id
_entity.type
_entity.pdbx_description
1 polymer ?
#
loop_
_entity_poly.entity_id
_entity_poly.type
_entity_poly.pdbx_seq_one_letter_code
_entity_poly.pdbx_strand_id
1 'polypeptide(L)' 'MSRYAEDPRVTAHANGFTVQVGDHFVHVLDSGALGWGAYTGPNLDLIVTAAGPWIGSPTADDLISALLHTDNS' A
#
# COMPACT_ATOMS: atom_id res chain seq x y z
N MET A 1 13.91 -9.54 3.31
CA MET A 1 13.26 -9.08 2.07
C MET A 1 11.78 -9.31 2.23
N SER A 2 10.94 -8.30 1.98
CA SER A 2 9.48 -8.45 2.06
C SER A 2 9.04 -9.54 1.10
N ARG A 3 8.16 -10.44 1.54
CA ARG A 3 7.63 -11.55 0.73
C ARG A 3 6.94 -11.09 -0.56
N TYR A 4 6.58 -9.81 -0.63
CA TYR A 4 5.92 -9.21 -1.78
C TYR A 4 6.87 -8.66 -2.84
N ALA A 5 8.19 -8.66 -2.61
CA ALA A 5 9.15 -8.28 -3.63
C ALA A 5 9.13 -9.22 -4.86
N GLU A 6 8.50 -10.40 -4.72
CA GLU A 6 8.32 -11.40 -5.77
C GLU A 6 6.89 -11.42 -6.35
N ASP A 7 5.93 -10.65 -5.78
CA ASP A 7 4.57 -10.56 -6.32
C ASP A 7 4.58 -9.64 -7.55
N PRO A 8 4.13 -10.09 -8.73
CA PRO A 8 4.16 -9.30 -9.96
C PRO A 8 3.29 -8.03 -9.88
N ARG A 9 2.36 -7.94 -8.93
CA ARG A 9 1.55 -6.74 -8.69
C ARG A 9 2.26 -5.71 -7.84
N VAL A 10 3.41 -6.04 -7.25
CA VAL A 10 4.12 -5.17 -6.30
C VAL A 10 5.46 -4.75 -6.89
N THR A 11 5.63 -3.44 -7.05
CA THR A 11 6.88 -2.84 -7.50
C THR A 11 7.49 -2.01 -6.38
N ALA A 12 8.68 -2.38 -5.91
CA ALA A 12 9.42 -1.61 -4.92
C ALA A 12 10.12 -0.39 -5.56
N HIS A 13 10.18 0.72 -4.84
CA HIS A 13 10.91 1.93 -5.21
C HIS A 13 11.56 2.58 -3.98
N ALA A 14 12.33 3.65 -4.18
CA ALA A 14 13.23 4.22 -3.16
C ALA A 14 12.54 4.60 -1.82
N ASN A 15 11.25 4.94 -1.86
CA ASN A 15 10.45 5.41 -0.73
C ASN A 15 9.22 4.54 -0.43
N GLY A 16 9.15 3.31 -0.96
CA GLY A 16 8.05 2.39 -0.67
C GLY A 16 7.73 1.40 -1.78
N PHE A 17 6.43 1.14 -1.96
CA PHE A 17 5.93 0.15 -2.91
C PHE A 17 4.75 0.70 -3.70
N THR A 18 4.61 0.27 -4.94
CA THR A 18 3.40 0.43 -5.73
C THR A 18 2.76 -0.95 -5.88
N VAL A 19 1.48 -1.05 -5.55
CA VAL A 19 0.69 -2.28 -5.56
C VAL A 19 -0.44 -2.10 -6.56
N GLN A 20 -0.54 -2.99 -7.54
CA GLN A 20 -1.68 -3.07 -8.44
C GLN A 20 -2.84 -3.81 -7.74
N VAL A 21 -3.99 -3.15 -7.68
CA VAL A 21 -5.25 -3.68 -7.14
C VAL A 21 -6.29 -3.51 -8.25
N GLY A 22 -6.69 -4.59 -8.91
CA GLY A 22 -7.54 -4.57 -10.09
C GLY A 22 -6.96 -3.66 -11.19
N ASP A 23 -7.75 -2.66 -11.58
CA ASP A 23 -7.40 -1.68 -12.62
C ASP A 23 -6.70 -0.42 -12.08
N HIS A 24 -6.40 -0.34 -10.78
CA HIS A 24 -5.78 0.83 -10.16
C HIS A 24 -4.48 0.50 -9.43
N PHE A 25 -3.67 1.54 -9.24
CA PHE A 25 -2.41 1.46 -8.51
C PHE A 25 -2.53 2.17 -7.17
N VAL A 26 -2.01 1.52 -6.13
CA VAL A 26 -1.92 2.05 -4.79
C VAL A 26 -0.45 2.16 -4.38
N HIS A 27 -0.07 3.31 -3.86
CA HIS A 27 1.26 3.58 -3.34
C HIS A 27 1.27 3.35 -1.82
N VAL A 28 2.12 2.44 -1.37
CA VAL A 28 2.42 2.19 0.04
C VAL A 28 3.72 2.91 0.39
N LEU A 29 3.62 3.99 1.14
CA LEU A 29 4.73 4.91 1.41
C LEU A 29 5.02 5.00 2.90
N ASP A 30 6.28 5.20 3.25
CA ASP A 30 6.69 5.53 4.61
C ASP A 30 6.31 7.00 4.91
N SER A 31 5.38 7.18 5.84
CA SER A 31 4.92 8.49 6.32
C SER A 31 5.73 8.98 7.54
N GLY A 32 6.83 8.31 7.87
CA GLY A 32 7.77 8.67 8.92
C GLY A 32 7.19 8.37 10.30
N ALA A 33 6.92 9.41 11.09
CA ALA A 33 6.45 9.26 12.48
C ALA A 33 5.08 8.55 12.60
N LEU A 34 4.31 8.52 11.51
CA LEU A 34 3.02 7.85 11.43
C LEU A 34 3.13 6.43 10.85
N GLY A 35 4.34 5.89 10.66
CA GLY A 35 4.54 4.57 10.07
C GLY A 35 4.23 4.56 8.58
N TRP A 36 3.62 3.49 8.08
CA TRP A 36 3.30 3.32 6.67
C TRP A 36 1.86 3.73 6.36
N GLY A 37 1.65 4.27 5.15
CA GLY A 37 0.33 4.65 4.63
C GLY A 37 0.10 4.22 3.18
N ALA A 38 -1.17 4.07 2.81
CA ALA A 38 -1.61 3.72 1.46
C ALA A 38 -2.32 4.89 0.76
N TYR A 39 -1.92 5.16 -0.48
CA TYR A 39 -2.33 6.34 -1.25
C TYR A 39 -2.69 5.94 -2.68
N THR A 40 -3.64 6.63 -3.31
CA THR A 40 -4.07 6.37 -4.68
C THR A 40 -3.93 7.59 -5.58
N GLY A 41 -3.78 7.35 -6.87
CA GLY A 41 -3.75 8.39 -7.89
C GLY A 41 -2.46 9.20 -7.94
N PRO A 42 -2.34 10.11 -8.93
CA PRO A 42 -1.11 10.88 -9.17
C PRO A 42 -0.82 11.92 -8.07
N ASN A 43 -1.84 12.30 -7.29
CA ASN A 43 -1.72 13.26 -6.20
C ASN A 43 -1.40 12.59 -4.85
N LEU A 44 -1.28 11.25 -4.81
CA LEU A 44 -1.13 10.48 -3.57
C LEU A 44 -2.23 10.79 -2.56
N ASP A 45 -3.49 10.67 -3.00
CA ASP A 45 -4.64 10.87 -2.14
C ASP A 45 -4.75 9.70 -1.15
N LEU A 46 -4.91 10.01 0.14
CA LEU A 46 -4.97 8.99 1.20
C LEU A 46 -6.17 8.05 0.99
N ILE A 47 -5.93 6.74 1.07
CA ILE A 47 -7.00 5.75 1.01
C ILE A 47 -7.72 5.71 2.37
N VAL A 48 -9.02 5.99 2.33
CA VAL A 48 -9.91 5.91 3.49
C VAL A 48 -10.86 4.73 3.31
N THR A 49 -10.91 3.86 4.30
CA THR A 49 -11.82 2.70 4.32
C THR A 49 -12.85 2.83 5.44
N ALA A 50 -13.82 1.90 5.49
CA ALA A 50 -14.80 1.84 6.57
C ALA A 50 -14.18 1.65 7.97
N ALA A 51 -12.96 1.10 8.03
CA ALA A 51 -12.18 0.94 9.27
C ALA A 51 -11.34 2.19 9.63
N GLY A 52 -11.38 3.24 8.80
CA GLY A 52 -10.56 4.44 8.93
C GLY A 52 -9.48 4.56 7.84
N PRO A 53 -8.63 5.60 7.94
CA PRO A 53 -7.54 5.83 7.00
C PRO A 53 -6.49 4.73 7.08
N TRP A 54 -5.95 4.34 5.93
CA TRP A 54 -4.83 3.40 5.86
C TRP A 54 -3.51 4.13 6.11
N ILE A 55 -3.34 4.60 7.35
CA ILE A 55 -2.14 5.25 7.86
C ILE A 55 -1.92 4.77 9.30
N GLY A 56 -0.68 4.73 9.78
CA GLY A 56 -0.39 4.20 11.11
C GLY A 56 0.07 2.73 11.09
N SER A 57 0.22 2.13 9.92
CA SER A 57 0.62 0.73 9.85
C SER A 57 2.09 0.57 10.28
N PRO A 58 2.43 -0.36 11.19
CA PRO A 58 3.80 -0.52 11.67
C PRO A 58 4.73 -1.04 10.57
N THR A 59 4.19 -1.73 9.57
CA THR A 59 4.95 -2.24 8.43
C THR A 59 4.23 -1.99 7.11
N ALA A 60 5.01 -1.88 6.03
CA ALA A 60 4.50 -1.88 4.65
C ALA A 60 3.76 -3.19 4.31
N ASP A 61 4.26 -4.30 4.87
CA ASP A 61 3.77 -5.65 4.57
C ASP A 61 2.31 -5.84 4.96
N ASP A 62 1.87 -5.22 6.05
CA ASP A 62 0.48 -5.26 6.51
C ASP A 62 -0.45 -4.54 5.51
N LEU A 63 -0.03 -3.39 4.99
CA LEU A 63 -0.79 -2.63 3.99
C LEU A 63 -0.85 -3.37 2.66
N ILE A 64 0.29 -3.88 2.18
CA ILE A 64 0.35 -4.67 0.95
C ILE A 64 -0.54 -5.91 1.08
N SER A 65 -0.52 -6.59 2.23
CA SER A 65 -1.40 -7.73 2.49
C SER A 65 -2.88 -7.36 2.37
N ALA A 66 -3.27 -6.23 2.96
CA ALA A 66 -4.66 -5.76 2.94
C ALA A 66 -5.10 -5.34 1.53
N LEU A 67 -4.23 -4.69 0.77
CA LEU A 67 -4.49 -4.30 -0.63
C LEU A 67 -4.74 -5.53 -1.51
N LEU A 68 -3.86 -6.52 -1.43
CA LEU A 68 -3.95 -7.74 -2.24
C LEU A 68 -5.11 -8.65 -1.83
N HIS A 69 -5.59 -8.54 -0.59
CA HIS A 69 -6.81 -9.26 -0.15
C HIS A 69 -8.08 -8.59 -0.68
N THR A 70 -8.08 -7.24 -0.76
CA THR A 70 -9.20 -6.46 -1.30
C THR A 70 -9.45 -6.79 -2.79
N ASP A 71 -8.39 -7.07 -3.56
CA ASP A 71 -8.48 -7.44 -4.98
C ASP A 71 -9.14 -8.82 -5.24
N ASN A 72 -9.12 -9.71 -4.24
CA ASN A 72 -9.63 -11.09 -4.37
C ASN A 72 -11.10 -11.23 -3.90
N SER A 73 -11.78 -10.13 -3.62
CA SER A 73 -13.16 -10.09 -3.09
C SER A 73 -14.15 -9.64 -4.16
#